data_AF-A0A2A8V9A7-F1
#
_entry.id   AF-A0A2A8V9A7-F1
#
_cell.length_a   1.000
_cell.length_b   1.000
_cell.length_c   1.000
_cell.angle_alpha   90.00
_cell.angle_beta   90.00
_cell.angle_gamma   90.00
#
_symmetry.space_group_name_H-M   'P 1'
#
loop_
_entity.id
_entity.type
_entity.pdbx_description
1 polymer ?
#
loop_
_entity_poly.entity_id
_entity_poly.type
_entity_poly.pdbx_seq_one_letter_code
_entity_poly.pdbx_strand_id
1 'polypeptide(L)'
;MSPRRAVEQELTKDMIMSAARELFRKKGYQQVSIRQVASELGYSHGSIYYHFKNKADLFYAIIETDFKLLDRWLDDVMNLNMDNQGKLREVLSAYIRFGLTHKSQYEMMFLLSDDEVKNYVNKGPNESYEKFAHALFHLSNTKITIQQTWSIFLSLNGFVSHYCRCEETYDEVKKLAELHVDFILKSLG
;
A
#
# COMPACT_ATOMS: atom_id res chain seq x y z
N MET A 1 -18.08 -24.63 41.29
CA MET A 1 -17.73 -24.76 39.86
C MET A 1 -18.22 -23.51 39.16
N SER A 2 -17.32 -22.65 38.68
CA SER A 2 -17.70 -21.41 37.99
C SER A 2 -17.94 -21.70 36.50
N PRO A 3 -19.02 -21.20 35.86
CA PRO A 3 -19.35 -21.56 34.49
C PRO A 3 -18.65 -20.67 33.44
N ARG A 4 -18.22 -21.33 32.36
CA ARG A 4 -17.93 -20.87 30.97
C ARG A 4 -16.93 -19.71 30.76
N ARG A 5 -15.76 -20.03 30.20
CA ARG A 5 -15.15 -19.11 29.21
C ARG A 5 -15.86 -19.36 27.88
N ALA A 6 -16.37 -18.27 27.30
CA ALA A 6 -16.94 -18.21 25.97
C ALA A 6 -16.01 -18.91 24.97
N VAL A 7 -16.59 -19.45 23.89
CA VAL A 7 -15.86 -19.95 22.73
C VAL A 7 -14.73 -18.96 22.42
N GLU A 8 -13.48 -19.34 22.69
CA GLU A 8 -12.30 -18.59 22.24
C GLU A 8 -12.48 -18.45 20.73
N GLN A 9 -12.68 -17.23 20.24
CA GLN A 9 -12.83 -16.97 18.82
C GLN A 9 -11.65 -17.62 18.10
N GLU A 10 -11.89 -18.34 17.00
CA GLU A 10 -10.79 -18.97 16.27
C GLU A 10 -9.83 -17.88 15.79
N LEU A 11 -8.53 -18.05 16.09
CA LEU A 11 -7.49 -17.13 15.64
C LEU A 11 -7.34 -17.25 14.12
N THR A 12 -7.52 -16.13 13.42
CA THR A 12 -7.42 -16.09 11.96
C THR A 12 -6.21 -15.29 11.49
N LYS A 13 -5.78 -15.50 10.23
CA LYS A 13 -4.73 -14.69 9.59
C LYS A 13 -5.09 -13.21 9.62
N ASP A 14 -6.33 -12.85 9.33
CA ASP A 14 -6.79 -11.46 9.26
C ASP A 14 -6.73 -10.77 10.64
N MET A 15 -7.07 -11.47 11.72
CA MET A 15 -6.94 -10.95 13.09
C MET A 15 -5.47 -10.66 13.44
N ILE A 16 -4.58 -11.61 13.12
CA ILE A 16 -3.13 -11.46 13.34
C ILE A 16 -2.58 -10.29 12.53
N MET A 17 -2.91 -10.22 11.24
CA MET A 17 -2.47 -9.16 10.32
C MET A 17 -2.98 -7.80 10.78
N SER A 18 -4.22 -7.70 11.24
CA SER A 18 -4.80 -6.45 11.73
C SER A 18 -4.10 -5.96 13.01
N ALA A 19 -3.88 -6.84 13.98
CA ALA A 19 -3.16 -6.47 15.20
C ALA A 19 -1.70 -6.09 14.94
N ALA A 20 -1.01 -6.86 14.07
CA ALA A 20 0.35 -6.58 13.69
C ALA A 20 0.48 -5.26 12.93
N ARG A 21 -0.43 -4.96 12.01
CA ARG A 21 -0.50 -3.69 11.28
C ARG A 21 -0.58 -2.50 12.23
N GLU A 22 -1.44 -2.57 13.22
CA GLU A 22 -1.60 -1.48 14.20
C GLU A 22 -0.37 -1.33 15.10
N LEU A 23 0.26 -2.44 15.50
CA LEU A 23 1.51 -2.42 16.26
C LEU A 23 2.67 -1.84 15.43
N PHE A 24 2.81 -2.23 14.16
CA PHE A 24 3.82 -1.69 13.25
C PHE A 24 3.62 -0.20 13.03
N ARG A 25 2.39 0.25 12.85
CA ARG A 25 2.05 1.68 12.73
C ARG A 25 2.44 2.47 13.97
N LYS A 26 2.19 1.93 15.17
CA LYS A 26 2.44 2.62 16.45
C LYS A 26 3.90 2.62 16.89
N LYS A 27 4.63 1.52 16.66
CA LYS A 27 5.96 1.28 17.24
C LYS A 27 7.07 1.13 16.20
N GLY A 28 6.71 1.05 14.92
CA GLY A 28 7.63 0.70 13.84
C GLY A 28 7.89 -0.82 13.75
N TYR A 29 8.18 -1.30 12.55
CA TYR A 29 8.44 -2.72 12.26
C TYR A 29 9.54 -3.35 13.14
N GLN A 30 10.61 -2.60 13.45
CA GLN A 30 11.74 -3.10 14.23
C GLN A 30 11.39 -3.43 15.68
N GLN A 31 10.55 -2.60 16.29
CA GLN A 31 10.25 -2.70 17.73
C GLN A 31 9.15 -3.71 18.05
N VAL A 32 8.51 -4.28 17.03
CA VAL A 32 7.42 -5.22 17.18
C VAL A 32 7.93 -6.64 17.01
N SER A 33 7.53 -7.51 17.93
CA SER A 33 7.79 -8.95 17.94
C SER A 33 6.50 -9.74 17.78
N ILE A 34 6.58 -10.98 17.29
CA ILE A 34 5.44 -11.91 17.22
C ILE A 34 4.82 -12.13 18.61
N ARG A 35 5.63 -12.12 19.68
CA ARG A 35 5.14 -12.23 21.06
C ARG A 35 4.22 -11.07 21.44
N GLN A 36 4.55 -9.85 21.03
CA GLN A 36 3.69 -8.69 21.28
C GLN A 36 2.39 -8.78 20.49
N VAL A 37 2.42 -9.24 19.23
CA VAL A 37 1.20 -9.47 18.44
C VAL A 37 0.30 -10.51 19.09
N ALA A 38 0.88 -11.62 19.56
CA ALA A 38 0.14 -12.67 20.26
C ALA A 38 -0.50 -12.14 21.56
N SER A 39 0.29 -11.39 22.35
CA SER A 39 -0.17 -10.79 23.60
C SER A 39 -1.29 -9.78 23.40
N GLU A 40 -1.23 -8.97 22.33
CA GLU A 40 -2.29 -8.01 21.99
C GLU A 40 -3.62 -8.71 21.72
N LEU A 41 -3.57 -9.90 21.11
CA LEU A 41 -4.75 -10.71 20.79
C LEU A 41 -5.18 -11.65 21.92
N GLY A 42 -4.39 -11.78 23.00
CA GLY A 42 -4.66 -12.70 24.09
C GLY A 42 -4.33 -14.17 23.81
N TYR A 43 -3.50 -14.46 22.81
CA TYR A 43 -3.10 -15.82 22.43
C TYR A 43 -1.67 -16.15 22.82
N SER A 44 -1.35 -17.44 22.81
CA SER A 44 0.04 -17.89 22.96
C SER A 44 0.89 -17.48 21.75
N HIS A 45 2.17 -17.26 21.98
CA HIS A 45 3.12 -17.01 20.88
C HIS A 45 3.14 -18.13 19.83
N GLY A 46 2.99 -19.38 20.26
CA GLY A 46 2.93 -20.54 19.36
C GLY A 46 1.73 -20.51 18.40
N SER A 47 0.62 -19.89 18.83
CA SER A 47 -0.58 -19.75 18.00
C SER A 47 -0.34 -18.91 16.75
N ILE A 48 0.52 -17.88 16.83
CA ILE A 48 0.85 -17.05 15.66
C ILE A 48 1.71 -17.83 14.65
N TYR A 49 2.64 -18.66 15.13
CA TYR A 49 3.52 -19.45 14.26
C TYR A 49 2.80 -20.52 13.45
N TYR A 50 1.59 -20.92 13.86
CA TYR A 50 0.73 -21.77 13.04
C TYR A 50 0.34 -21.10 11.72
N HIS A 51 0.21 -19.76 11.71
CA HIS A 51 -0.22 -18.99 10.54
C HIS A 51 0.94 -18.35 9.77
N PHE A 52 2.00 -17.93 10.47
CA PHE A 52 3.13 -17.18 9.88
C PHE A 52 4.46 -17.72 10.39
N LYS A 53 5.40 -17.97 9.47
CA LYS A 53 6.69 -18.59 9.83
C LYS A 53 7.57 -17.68 10.67
N ASN A 54 7.49 -16.37 10.42
CA ASN A 54 8.29 -15.34 11.07
C ASN A 54 7.64 -13.96 10.87
N LYS A 55 8.27 -12.92 11.43
CA LYS A 55 7.76 -11.54 11.38
C LYS A 55 7.71 -10.99 9.95
N ALA A 56 8.70 -11.32 9.12
CA ALA A 56 8.78 -10.89 7.73
C ALA A 56 7.68 -11.53 6.85
N ASP A 57 7.35 -12.80 7.08
CA ASP A 57 6.23 -13.51 6.42
C ASP A 57 4.88 -12.87 6.76
N LEU A 58 4.66 -12.52 8.02
CA LEU A 58 3.49 -11.76 8.47
C LEU A 58 3.45 -10.37 7.83
N PHE A 59 4.57 -9.66 7.81
CA PHE A 59 4.65 -8.34 7.18
C PHE A 59 4.39 -8.41 5.67
N TYR A 60 4.92 -9.43 4.98
CA TYR A 60 4.69 -9.65 3.57
C TYR A 60 3.20 -9.87 3.27
N ALA A 61 2.51 -10.70 4.06
CA ALA A 61 1.08 -10.91 3.89
C ALA A 61 0.28 -9.60 4.06
N ILE A 62 0.69 -8.72 4.97
CA ILE A 62 0.08 -7.40 5.18
C ILE A 62 0.24 -6.54 3.93
N ILE A 63 1.47 -6.34 3.44
CA ILE A 63 1.69 -5.50 2.25
C ILE A 63 1.08 -6.10 0.99
N GLU A 64 1.00 -7.43 0.88
CA GLU A 64 0.32 -8.11 -0.25
C GLU A 64 -1.16 -7.72 -0.29
N THR A 65 -1.83 -7.64 0.86
CA THR A 65 -3.21 -7.15 0.92
C THR A 65 -3.33 -5.67 0.56
N ASP A 66 -2.31 -4.86 0.86
CA ASP A 66 -2.29 -3.43 0.51
C ASP A 66 -2.07 -3.21 -1.00
N PHE A 67 -1.16 -3.98 -1.63
CA PHE A 67 -1.00 -3.98 -3.09
C PHE A 67 -2.27 -4.44 -3.80
N LYS A 68 -2.96 -5.47 -3.31
CA LYS A 68 -4.27 -5.88 -3.84
C LYS A 68 -5.35 -4.81 -3.69
N LEU A 69 -5.27 -3.96 -2.66
CA LEU A 69 -6.16 -2.82 -2.52
C LEU A 69 -5.86 -1.74 -3.57
N LEU A 70 -4.57 -1.41 -3.76
CA LEU A 70 -4.12 -0.48 -4.79
C LEU A 70 -4.52 -0.95 -6.20
N ASP A 71 -4.34 -2.23 -6.50
CA ASP A 71 -4.72 -2.87 -7.75
C ASP A 71 -6.21 -2.73 -8.05
N ARG A 72 -7.06 -3.09 -7.09
CA ARG A 72 -8.52 -2.95 -7.25
C ARG A 72 -8.92 -1.52 -7.53
N TRP A 73 -8.27 -0.58 -6.85
CA TRP A 73 -8.52 0.83 -7.06
C TRP A 73 -8.16 1.27 -8.50
N LEU A 74 -7.04 0.79 -9.04
CA LEU A 74 -6.67 1.03 -10.44
C LEU A 74 -7.69 0.42 -11.40
N ASP A 75 -8.12 -0.82 -11.14
CA ASP A 75 -9.16 -1.51 -11.93
C ASP A 75 -10.48 -0.71 -11.94
N ASP A 76 -10.88 -0.14 -10.80
CA ASP A 76 -12.07 0.70 -10.69
C ASP A 76 -11.98 1.95 -11.58
N VAL A 77 -10.82 2.62 -11.62
CA VAL A 77 -10.60 3.77 -12.51
C VAL A 77 -10.66 3.39 -13.98
N MET A 78 -10.08 2.25 -14.35
CA MET A 78 -10.13 1.75 -15.73
C MET A 78 -11.57 1.47 -16.19
N ASN A 79 -12.47 1.15 -15.27
CA ASN A 79 -13.89 0.89 -15.52
C ASN A 79 -14.79 2.13 -15.51
N LEU A 80 -14.26 3.33 -15.18
CA LEU A 80 -15.05 4.56 -15.19
C LEU A 80 -15.58 4.88 -16.60
N ASN A 81 -16.76 5.50 -16.66
CA ASN A 81 -17.32 6.01 -17.91
C ASN A 81 -16.73 7.40 -18.23
N MET A 82 -15.48 7.41 -18.70
CA MET A 82 -14.71 8.61 -19.05
C MET A 82 -13.88 8.33 -20.31
N ASP A 83 -13.44 9.39 -20.99
CA ASP A 83 -12.47 9.25 -22.07
C ASP A 83 -11.08 8.86 -21.55
N ASN A 84 -10.20 8.46 -22.45
CA ASN A 84 -8.86 7.96 -22.07
C ASN A 84 -8.04 9.03 -21.34
N GLN A 85 -8.15 10.30 -21.75
CA GLN A 85 -7.45 11.42 -21.11
C GLN A 85 -7.95 11.67 -19.68
N GLY A 86 -9.26 11.64 -19.47
CA GLY A 86 -9.87 11.73 -18.15
C GLY A 86 -9.45 10.57 -17.24
N LYS A 87 -9.45 9.34 -17.75
CA LYS A 87 -8.95 8.17 -16.99
C LYS A 87 -7.47 8.30 -16.65
N LEU A 88 -6.64 8.74 -17.60
CA LEU A 88 -5.20 8.90 -17.36
C LEU A 88 -4.93 9.88 -16.22
N ARG A 89 -5.63 11.02 -16.25
CA ARG A 89 -5.61 11.99 -15.14
C ARG A 89 -6.04 11.37 -13.82
N GLU A 90 -7.12 10.60 -13.81
CA GLU A 90 -7.64 9.99 -12.57
C GLU A 90 -6.67 8.94 -12.01
N VAL A 91 -6.05 8.12 -12.87
CA VAL A 91 -5.01 7.14 -12.46
C VAL A 91 -3.89 7.85 -11.70
N LEU A 92 -3.35 8.95 -12.24
CA LEU A 92 -2.28 9.72 -11.60
C LEU A 92 -2.76 10.41 -10.31
N SER A 93 -3.91 11.08 -10.38
CA SER A 93 -4.48 11.85 -9.26
C SER A 93 -4.73 10.98 -8.05
N ALA A 94 -5.16 9.74 -8.29
CA ALA A 94 -5.59 8.91 -7.21
C ALA A 94 -4.65 7.78 -6.81
N TYR A 95 -3.54 7.60 -7.53
CA TYR A 95 -2.29 7.17 -6.90
C TYR A 95 -1.90 8.10 -5.73
N ILE A 96 -1.88 9.42 -5.95
CA ILE A 96 -1.55 10.39 -4.89
C ILE A 96 -2.58 10.34 -3.77
N ARG A 97 -3.88 10.35 -4.13
CA ARG A 97 -4.97 10.23 -3.15
C ARG A 97 -4.85 8.97 -2.30
N PHE A 98 -4.59 7.81 -2.90
CA PHE A 98 -4.38 6.56 -2.17
C PHE A 98 -3.23 6.70 -1.16
N GLY A 99 -2.07 7.17 -1.60
CA GLY A 99 -0.89 7.30 -0.76
C GLY A 99 -1.08 8.22 0.45
N LEU A 100 -1.83 9.32 0.29
CA LEU A 100 -2.08 10.29 1.37
C LEU A 100 -3.29 9.97 2.24
N THR A 101 -4.22 9.12 1.76
CA THR A 101 -5.33 8.60 2.59
C THR A 101 -4.91 7.36 3.37
N HIS A 102 -3.91 6.62 2.89
CA HIS A 102 -3.40 5.37 3.49
C HIS A 102 -1.92 5.48 3.87
N LYS A 103 -1.50 6.62 4.44
CA LYS A 103 -0.08 6.97 4.73
C LYS A 103 0.74 5.85 5.35
N SER A 104 0.23 5.20 6.39
CA SER A 104 0.95 4.11 7.06
C SER A 104 1.12 2.88 6.17
N GLN A 105 0.11 2.56 5.35
CA GLN A 105 0.19 1.45 4.40
C GLN A 105 1.21 1.77 3.32
N TYR A 106 1.14 2.99 2.77
CA TYR A 106 2.09 3.48 1.77
C TYR A 106 3.53 3.44 2.28
N GLU A 107 3.77 3.90 3.51
CA GLU A 107 5.08 3.83 4.13
C GLU A 107 5.59 2.38 4.23
N MET A 108 4.75 1.44 4.69
CA MET A 108 5.10 0.02 4.76
C MET A 108 5.38 -0.60 3.38
N MET A 109 4.63 -0.22 2.35
CA MET A 109 4.77 -0.76 0.99
C MET A 109 6.03 -0.25 0.28
N PHE A 110 6.37 1.05 0.43
CA PHE A 110 7.34 1.72 -0.45
C PHE A 110 8.54 2.33 0.25
N LEU A 111 8.45 2.64 1.55
CA LEU A 111 9.48 3.43 2.26
C LEU A 111 10.17 2.67 3.38
N LEU A 112 9.60 1.54 3.83
CA LEU A 112 10.26 0.68 4.80
C LEU A 112 11.45 -0.02 4.15
N SER A 113 12.66 0.36 4.56
CA SER A 113 13.91 -0.30 4.19
C SER A 113 14.39 -1.16 5.35
N ASP A 114 14.09 -2.46 5.30
CA ASP A 114 14.59 -3.44 6.26
C ASP A 114 15.13 -4.68 5.53
N ASP A 115 16.29 -5.18 5.97
CA ASP A 115 16.98 -6.28 5.29
C ASP A 115 16.25 -7.63 5.42
N GLU A 116 15.48 -7.86 6.49
CA GLU A 116 14.66 -9.07 6.62
C GLU A 116 13.50 -9.05 5.61
N VAL A 117 12.98 -7.85 5.34
CA VAL A 117 11.82 -7.61 4.47
C VAL A 117 12.20 -7.57 2.98
N LYS A 118 13.37 -7.01 2.63
CA LYS A 118 13.84 -6.87 1.23
C LYS A 118 13.77 -8.18 0.43
N ASN A 119 14.04 -9.32 1.08
CA ASN A 119 14.00 -10.63 0.42
C ASN A 119 12.58 -11.10 0.05
N TYR A 120 11.56 -10.61 0.74
CA TYR A 120 10.16 -10.96 0.49
C TYR A 120 9.47 -9.99 -0.49
N VAL A 121 9.88 -8.71 -0.51
CA VAL A 121 9.20 -7.64 -1.25
C VAL A 121 9.43 -7.67 -2.76
N ASN A 122 10.22 -8.60 -3.32
CA ASN A 122 10.54 -8.58 -4.75
C ASN A 122 9.38 -8.99 -5.71
N LYS A 123 8.21 -9.41 -5.23
CA LYS A 123 7.09 -9.85 -6.08
C LYS A 123 5.91 -8.87 -6.15
N GLY A 124 5.34 -8.46 -5.00
CA GLY A 124 4.16 -7.59 -4.95
C GLY A 124 4.28 -6.23 -5.69
N PRO A 125 5.36 -5.46 -5.52
CA PRO A 125 5.59 -4.23 -6.24
C PRO A 125 5.69 -4.40 -7.76
N ASN A 126 6.09 -5.57 -8.26
CA ASN A 126 6.23 -5.80 -9.70
C ASN A 126 4.86 -5.91 -10.39
N GLU A 127 3.90 -6.63 -9.81
CA GLU A 127 2.56 -6.80 -10.41
C GLU A 127 1.77 -5.48 -10.44
N SER A 128 1.73 -4.75 -9.32
CA SER A 128 1.06 -3.46 -9.27
C SER A 128 1.73 -2.41 -10.17
N TYR A 129 3.06 -2.44 -10.27
CA TYR A 129 3.79 -1.58 -11.20
C TYR A 129 3.49 -1.93 -12.66
N GLU A 130 3.42 -3.23 -13.01
CA GLU A 130 3.04 -3.69 -14.34
C GLU A 130 1.63 -3.22 -14.70
N LYS A 131 0.64 -3.38 -13.80
CA LYS A 131 -0.71 -2.86 -14.02
C LYS A 131 -0.73 -1.35 -14.23
N PHE A 132 0.01 -0.60 -13.41
CA PHE A 132 0.15 0.85 -13.58
C PHE A 132 0.75 1.20 -14.94
N ALA A 133 1.83 0.53 -15.34
CA ALA A 133 2.47 0.71 -16.64
C ALA A 133 1.52 0.40 -17.81
N HIS A 134 0.73 -0.67 -17.69
CA HIS A 134 -0.31 -1.03 -18.66
C HIS A 134 -1.40 0.04 -18.76
N ALA A 135 -1.88 0.58 -17.64
CA ALA A 135 -2.86 1.66 -17.64
C ALA A 135 -2.31 2.91 -18.35
N LEU A 136 -1.08 3.32 -18.04
CA LEU A 136 -0.43 4.44 -18.74
C LEU A 136 -0.31 4.20 -20.24
N PHE A 137 0.13 3.00 -20.64
CA PHE A 137 0.28 2.63 -22.04
C PHE A 137 -1.04 2.64 -22.81
N HIS A 138 -2.12 2.12 -22.22
CA HIS A 138 -3.44 2.03 -22.87
C HIS A 138 -4.20 3.35 -22.93
N LEU A 139 -4.02 4.22 -21.92
CA LEU A 139 -4.77 5.48 -21.82
C LEU A 139 -4.07 6.66 -22.50
N SER A 140 -2.75 6.59 -22.69
CA SER A 140 -2.01 7.66 -23.35
C SER A 140 -2.29 7.71 -24.86
N ASN A 141 -2.39 8.93 -25.39
CA ASN A 141 -2.47 9.15 -26.84
C ASN A 141 -1.10 9.00 -27.53
N THR A 142 -0.01 9.02 -26.76
CA THR A 142 1.36 8.87 -27.23
C THR A 142 1.97 7.59 -26.67
N LYS A 143 2.94 7.01 -27.40
CA LYS A 143 3.65 5.82 -26.94
C LYS A 143 4.54 6.18 -25.74
N ILE A 144 4.12 5.79 -24.54
CA ILE A 144 4.91 5.93 -23.32
C ILE A 144 6.01 4.86 -23.29
N THR A 145 7.25 5.28 -23.09
CA THR A 145 8.40 4.39 -22.91
C THR A 145 8.52 3.91 -21.47
N ILE A 146 9.26 2.81 -21.24
CA ILE A 146 9.53 2.29 -19.90
C ILE A 146 10.20 3.36 -19.01
N GLN A 147 11.10 4.16 -19.58
CA GLN A 147 11.79 5.24 -18.88
C GLN A 147 10.82 6.36 -18.48
N GLN A 148 9.83 6.68 -19.33
CA GLN A 148 8.78 7.63 -18.99
C GLN A 148 7.85 7.08 -17.91
N THR A 149 7.39 5.83 -18.03
CA THR A 149 6.62 5.15 -16.98
C THR A 149 7.33 5.22 -15.63
N TRP A 150 8.62 4.90 -15.60
CA TRP A 150 9.43 4.97 -14.39
C TRP A 150 9.56 6.40 -13.86
N SER A 151 9.76 7.38 -14.73
CA SER A 151 9.85 8.79 -14.34
C SER A 151 8.54 9.33 -13.76
N ILE A 152 7.40 8.92 -14.33
CA ILE A 152 6.06 9.23 -13.81
C ILE A 152 5.90 8.61 -12.44
N PHE A 153 6.20 7.32 -12.30
CA PHE A 153 6.14 6.63 -11.01
C PHE A 153 7.00 7.32 -9.96
N LEU A 154 8.26 7.65 -10.28
CA LEU A 154 9.16 8.37 -9.36
C LEU A 154 8.61 9.75 -9.00
N SER A 155 8.01 10.47 -9.94
CA SER A 155 7.39 11.77 -9.69
C SER A 155 6.20 11.68 -8.73
N LEU A 156 5.31 10.71 -8.94
CA LEU A 156 4.18 10.45 -8.05
C LEU A 156 4.65 9.97 -6.68
N ASN A 157 5.56 9.01 -6.65
CA ASN A 157 6.14 8.46 -5.43
C ASN A 157 6.90 9.53 -4.63
N GLY A 158 7.61 10.43 -5.31
CA GLY A 158 8.27 11.59 -4.69
C GLY A 158 7.27 12.51 -4.01
N PHE A 159 6.16 12.83 -4.67
CA PHE A 159 5.09 13.64 -4.08
C PHE A 159 4.48 12.97 -2.85
N VAL A 160 4.10 11.70 -2.96
CA VAL A 160 3.48 10.97 -1.84
C VAL A 160 4.48 10.81 -0.69
N SER A 161 5.71 10.38 -0.97
CA SER A 161 6.73 10.17 0.06
C SER A 161 7.09 11.45 0.81
N HIS A 162 7.04 12.61 0.15
CA HIS A 162 7.22 13.91 0.79
C HIS A 162 6.14 14.18 1.83
N TYR A 163 4.86 13.96 1.52
CA TYR A 163 3.73 14.27 2.41
C TYR A 163 3.29 13.11 3.32
N CYS A 164 3.70 11.87 3.06
CA CYS A 164 3.21 10.70 3.79
C CYS A 164 3.60 10.69 5.28
N ARG A 165 4.67 11.40 5.64
CA ARG A 165 5.14 11.56 7.03
C ARG A 165 4.74 12.89 7.65
N CYS A 166 4.11 13.77 6.87
CA CYS A 166 3.61 15.05 7.37
C CYS A 166 2.17 14.90 7.89
N GLU A 167 1.66 15.90 8.60
CA GLU A 167 0.32 15.86 9.19
C GLU A 167 -0.78 16.12 8.15
N GLU A 168 -0.46 16.84 7.07
CA GLU A 168 -1.39 17.33 6.06
C GLU A 168 -2.16 16.20 5.37
N THR A 169 -3.48 16.32 5.35
CA THR A 169 -4.39 15.43 4.65
C THR A 169 -4.35 15.64 3.13
N TYR A 170 -4.88 14.67 2.37
CA TYR A 170 -5.03 14.83 0.93
C TYR A 170 -5.82 16.10 0.55
N ASP A 171 -6.89 16.41 1.28
CA ASP A 171 -7.75 17.57 0.98
C ASP A 171 -7.01 18.90 1.12
N GLU A 172 -6.12 19.01 2.12
CA GLU A 172 -5.29 20.20 2.33
C GLU A 172 -4.26 20.41 1.20
N VAL A 173 -3.71 19.33 0.66
CA VAL A 173 -2.73 19.39 -0.45
C VAL A 173 -3.32 19.15 -1.83
N LYS A 174 -4.65 18.99 -1.94
CA LYS A 174 -5.34 18.57 -3.16
C LYS A 174 -4.99 19.44 -4.37
N LYS A 175 -4.98 20.76 -4.18
CA LYS A 175 -4.64 21.72 -5.24
C LYS A 175 -3.20 21.53 -5.74
N LEU A 176 -2.26 21.22 -4.85
CA LEU A 176 -0.87 20.92 -5.22
C LEU A 176 -0.76 19.57 -5.93
N ALA A 177 -1.52 18.56 -5.49
CA ALA A 177 -1.58 17.26 -6.16
C ALA A 177 -2.12 17.39 -7.59
N GLU A 178 -3.21 18.14 -7.78
CA GLU A 178 -3.78 18.42 -9.11
C GLU A 178 -2.78 19.14 -10.02
N LEU A 179 -2.08 20.16 -9.51
CA LEU A 179 -1.03 20.87 -10.25
C LEU A 179 0.15 19.95 -10.61
N HIS A 180 0.53 19.03 -9.72
CA HIS A 180 1.59 18.06 -9.97
C HIS A 180 1.19 17.06 -11.06
N VAL A 181 -0.06 16.58 -11.04
CA VAL A 181 -0.61 15.73 -12.11
C VAL A 181 -0.66 16.48 -13.44
N ASP A 182 -1.09 17.75 -13.44
CA ASP A 182 -1.07 18.59 -14.65
C ASP A 182 0.33 18.72 -15.25
N PHE A 183 1.34 18.90 -14.40
CA PHE A 183 2.73 18.98 -14.84
C PHE A 183 3.19 17.67 -15.50
N ILE A 184 2.87 16.52 -14.91
CA ILE A 184 3.17 15.20 -15.48
C ILE A 184 2.45 15.01 -16.82
N LEU A 185 1.15 15.30 -16.89
CA LEU A 185 0.37 15.14 -18.12
C LEU A 185 0.87 16.01 -19.26
N LYS A 186 1.27 17.26 -18.97
CA LYS A 186 1.90 18.16 -19.95
C LYS A 186 3.22 17.62 -20.50
N SER A 187 3.95 16.82 -19.73
CA SER A 187 5.21 16.20 -20.21
C SER A 187 4.97 15.02 -21.18
N LEU A 188 3.73 14.54 -21.29
CA LEU A 188 3.32 13.42 -22.14
C LEU A 188 2.69 13.84 -23.48
N GLY A 189 2.38 15.13 -23.64
CA GLY A 189 1.71 15.73 -24.80
C GLY A 189 2.62 16.65 -25.61
#